data_AF-A0A923LV71-F1
#
_entry.id   AF-A0A923LV71-F1
#
_cell.length_a   1.000
_cell.length_b   1.000
_cell.length_c   1.000
_cell.angle_alpha   90.00
_cell.angle_beta   90.00
_cell.angle_gamma   90.00
#
_symmetry.space_group_name_H-M   'P 1'
#
loop_
_entity.id
_entity.type
_entity.pdbx_description
1 polymer ?
#
loop_
_entity_poly.entity_id
_entity_poly.type
_entity_poly.pdbx_seq_one_letter_code
_entity_poly.pdbx_strand_id
1 'polypeptide(L)'
;MSAIKDLMTLCCREQWQNGLFRHVACEGDALVLPPPHHAGAFCLPPVDSGEKGFAWSRLIVDAVLPQDCGLRIYTRCADAPDWAAWEALQAAFDAPGEDDPLPLLRRCYGAPEPPGTDCWLSGAGRYLWVAFELTATGACAPSVTALHLRMGGDHMIDYLPSIYRGDDFTQRYLSIYNSMLQDMEDAVEALPRQLDAAGASDAMLGCLAQWVCVEQGEKDARARIRTALDDFEALYTVAGVRRSVHRLTGREPLIIEHFMVDPNRAECRNPVLYRRLYGDDPYRFFVLLNEDAFASRDRMEWFLVRMQGLIPAGMSLELVLLKQCVQLDWHTYLGINSRVGSYVPAVIDENVTIHYDTTIGGATT
;
A
#
# COMPACT_ATOMS: atom_id res chain seq x y z
N MET A 1 -2.01 33.59 10.13
CA MET A 1 -0.64 33.09 9.95
C MET A 1 -0.76 31.83 9.13
N SER A 2 -0.38 31.89 7.85
CA SER A 2 -0.36 30.69 7.01
C SER A 2 0.67 29.76 7.62
N ALA A 3 0.26 28.55 8.02
CA ALA A 3 1.21 27.55 8.51
C ALA A 3 2.23 27.31 7.41
N ILE A 4 3.49 27.72 7.65
CA ILE A 4 4.60 27.31 6.81
C ILE A 4 4.65 25.78 6.95
N LYS A 5 4.70 25.09 5.82
CA LYS A 5 4.78 23.63 5.81
C LYS A 5 6.16 23.25 6.37
N ASP A 6 6.22 22.58 7.51
CA ASP A 6 7.48 22.27 8.21
C ASP A 6 8.49 21.47 7.36
N LEU A 7 7.98 20.73 6.37
CA LEU A 7 8.78 19.98 5.41
C LEU A 7 8.34 20.24 3.97
N MET A 8 9.28 20.71 3.15
CA MET A 8 9.16 20.76 1.70
C MET A 8 9.78 19.49 1.10
N THR A 9 9.07 18.83 0.18
CA THR A 9 9.55 17.62 -0.49
C THR A 9 9.35 17.71 -1.99
N LEU A 10 10.40 17.41 -2.74
CA LEU A 10 10.38 17.25 -4.19
C LEU A 10 10.66 15.78 -4.49
N CYS A 11 9.69 15.09 -5.08
CA CYS A 11 9.79 13.67 -5.41
C CYS A 11 9.02 13.29 -6.68
N CYS A 12 8.52 14.27 -7.43
CA CYS A 12 7.76 14.05 -8.66
C CYS A 12 8.33 14.88 -9.80
N ARG A 13 8.21 14.37 -11.03
CA ARG A 13 8.71 15.02 -12.26
C ARG A 13 8.31 16.49 -12.39
N GLU A 14 7.04 16.81 -12.15
CA GLU A 14 6.50 18.17 -12.29
C GLU A 14 7.21 19.17 -11.36
N GLN A 15 7.63 18.71 -10.19
CA GLN A 15 8.35 19.53 -9.22
C GLN A 15 9.79 19.77 -9.67
N TRP A 16 10.46 18.72 -10.15
CA TRP A 16 11.82 18.82 -10.69
C TRP A 16 11.89 19.73 -11.91
N GLN A 17 10.89 19.66 -12.80
CA GLN A 17 10.84 20.42 -14.06
C GLN A 17 10.86 21.93 -13.88
N ASN A 18 10.51 22.45 -12.70
CA ASN A 18 10.60 23.88 -12.42
C ASN A 18 12.04 24.37 -12.25
N GLY A 19 13.01 23.46 -12.08
CA GLY A 19 14.43 23.79 -11.94
C GLY A 19 15.17 23.97 -13.26
N LEU A 20 16.47 24.24 -13.14
CA LEU A 20 17.39 24.39 -14.27
C LEU A 20 18.21 23.12 -14.45
N PHE A 21 18.29 22.64 -15.68
CA PHE A 21 18.93 21.37 -16.02
C PHE A 21 20.13 21.62 -16.92
N ARG A 22 21.28 21.03 -16.58
CA ARG A 22 22.45 20.97 -17.45
C ARG A 22 23.02 19.56 -17.45
N HIS A 23 22.93 18.89 -18.59
CA HIS A 23 23.35 17.49 -18.78
C HIS A 23 22.65 16.47 -17.86
N VAL A 24 21.61 16.87 -17.14
CA VAL A 24 20.76 16.02 -16.30
C VAL A 24 19.33 16.03 -16.85
N ALA A 25 18.60 14.95 -16.63
CA ALA A 25 17.24 14.80 -17.12
C ALA A 25 16.36 14.11 -16.08
N CYS A 26 15.04 14.29 -16.20
CA CYS A 26 14.08 13.51 -15.41
C CYS A 26 13.76 12.19 -16.12
N GLU A 27 14.10 11.06 -15.50
CA GLU A 27 13.63 9.73 -15.89
C GLU A 27 12.55 9.28 -14.90
N GLY A 28 11.30 9.27 -15.35
CA GLY A 28 10.16 9.13 -14.45
C GLY A 28 10.13 10.28 -13.44
N ASP A 29 10.15 9.94 -12.16
CA ASP A 29 10.15 10.88 -11.03
C ASP A 29 11.56 11.17 -10.46
N ALA A 30 12.60 10.59 -11.04
CA ALA A 30 13.98 10.76 -10.59
C ALA A 30 14.79 11.69 -11.51
N LEU A 31 15.71 12.45 -10.93
CA LEU A 31 16.77 13.17 -11.63
C LEU A 31 17.93 12.22 -11.92
N VAL A 32 18.33 12.08 -13.17
CA VAL A 32 19.39 11.16 -13.62
C VAL A 32 20.41 11.92 -14.46
N LEU A 33 21.66 11.46 -14.40
CA LEU A 33 22.73 11.89 -15.31
C LEU A 33 22.77 10.95 -16.55
N PRO A 34 22.15 11.30 -17.68
CA PRO A 34 22.13 10.43 -18.86
C PRO A 34 23.53 10.28 -19.50
N PRO A 35 23.89 9.10 -20.02
CA PRO A 35 25.06 8.93 -20.88
C PRO A 35 24.94 9.82 -22.15
N PRO A 36 26.03 10.38 -22.69
CA PRO A 36 27.44 10.15 -22.37
C PRO A 36 28.04 11.14 -21.35
N HIS A 37 27.23 11.91 -20.63
CA HIS A 37 27.73 12.97 -19.77
C HIS A 37 28.37 12.44 -18.48
N HIS A 38 29.56 12.93 -18.15
CA HIS A 38 30.29 12.56 -16.93
C HIS A 38 30.04 13.52 -15.76
N ALA A 39 29.48 14.70 -16.06
CA ALA A 39 29.10 15.70 -15.07
C ALA A 39 27.85 16.45 -15.54
N GLY A 40 26.96 16.72 -14.59
CA GLY A 40 25.75 17.48 -14.81
C GLY A 40 25.33 18.24 -13.57
N ALA A 41 24.50 19.26 -13.76
CA ALA A 41 24.05 20.12 -12.69
C ALA A 41 22.55 20.38 -12.76
N PHE A 42 21.94 20.42 -11.57
CA PHE A 42 20.54 20.78 -11.38
C PHE A 42 20.45 21.93 -10.38
N CYS A 43 19.71 22.99 -10.70
CA CYS A 43 19.47 24.08 -9.75
C CYS A 43 17.98 24.19 -9.46
N LEU A 44 17.62 24.22 -8.17
CA LEU A 44 16.26 24.52 -7.76
C LEU A 44 15.94 26.01 -7.91
N PRO A 45 14.68 26.36 -8.22
CA PRO A 45 14.21 27.72 -8.04
C PRO A 45 14.44 28.19 -6.61
N PRO A 46 14.60 29.52 -6.37
CA PRO A 46 14.74 30.05 -5.03
C PRO A 46 13.55 29.62 -4.17
N VAL A 47 13.85 28.91 -3.08
CA VAL A 47 12.88 28.54 -2.06
C VAL A 47 12.67 29.75 -1.15
N ASP A 48 11.43 30.18 -0.98
CA ASP A 48 11.06 31.34 -0.15
C ASP A 48 10.42 30.87 1.15
N SER A 49 11.05 31.15 2.29
CA SER A 49 10.47 30.89 3.62
C SER A 49 9.39 31.91 4.02
N GLY A 50 9.37 33.08 3.37
CA GLY A 50 8.51 34.23 3.71
C GLY A 50 9.03 35.09 4.86
N GLU A 51 10.06 34.65 5.60
CA GLU A 51 10.56 35.31 6.80
C GLU A 51 12.02 35.77 6.63
N LYS A 52 12.31 37.02 7.01
CA LYS A 52 13.68 37.52 7.02
C LYS A 52 14.46 36.92 8.18
N GLY A 53 15.72 36.57 7.95
CA GLY A 53 16.58 35.92 8.91
C GLY A 53 16.17 34.48 9.22
N PHE A 54 15.37 33.85 8.35
CA PHE A 54 14.93 32.47 8.53
C PHE A 54 16.15 31.54 8.61
N ALA A 55 16.23 30.74 9.68
CA ALA A 55 17.34 29.82 9.91
C ALA A 55 17.02 28.47 9.25
N TRP A 56 17.72 28.20 8.14
CA TRP A 56 17.65 26.89 7.49
C TRP A 56 18.32 25.85 8.38
N SER A 57 17.78 24.63 8.41
CA SER A 57 18.25 23.57 9.30
C SER A 57 18.84 22.39 8.55
N ARG A 58 18.02 21.64 7.82
CA ARG A 58 18.43 20.35 7.24
C ARG A 58 17.91 20.17 5.82
N LEU A 59 18.78 19.64 4.98
CA LEU A 59 18.50 19.22 3.61
C LEU A 59 18.90 17.76 3.47
N ILE A 60 17.94 16.89 3.14
CA ILE A 60 18.16 15.48 2.87
C ILE A 60 17.88 15.23 1.39
N VAL A 61 18.74 14.45 0.74
CA VAL A 61 18.65 14.08 -0.66
C VAL A 61 18.66 12.56 -0.75
N ASP A 62 17.53 11.99 -1.13
CA ASP A 62 17.46 10.56 -1.42
C ASP A 62 18.07 10.32 -2.79
N ALA A 63 19.26 9.72 -2.81
CA ALA A 63 20.01 9.45 -4.02
C ALA A 63 20.55 8.01 -4.04
N VAL A 64 20.48 7.38 -5.20
CA VAL A 64 21.20 6.14 -5.50
C VAL A 64 22.51 6.55 -6.16
N LEU A 65 23.61 6.33 -5.45
CA LEU A 65 24.96 6.64 -5.91
C LEU A 65 25.74 5.33 -6.12
N PRO A 66 25.84 4.82 -7.37
CA PRO A 66 26.68 3.68 -7.69
C PRO A 66 28.17 3.93 -7.41
N GLN A 67 29.00 2.88 -7.52
CA GLN A 67 30.45 3.05 -7.49
C GLN A 67 30.90 4.07 -8.55
N ASP A 68 31.91 4.86 -8.21
CA ASP A 68 32.48 5.91 -9.06
C ASP A 68 31.50 7.02 -9.47
N CYS A 69 30.44 7.21 -8.66
CA CYS A 69 29.51 8.32 -8.77
C CYS A 69 29.61 9.25 -7.54
N GLY A 70 29.26 10.52 -7.73
CA GLY A 70 29.31 11.53 -6.68
C GLY A 70 28.15 12.50 -6.79
N LEU A 71 27.73 12.99 -5.62
CA LEU A 71 26.79 14.10 -5.47
C LEU A 71 27.47 15.18 -4.64
N ARG A 72 27.46 16.41 -5.14
CA ARG A 72 27.81 17.61 -4.35
C ARG A 72 26.62 18.54 -4.30
N ILE A 73 26.42 19.11 -3.13
CA ILE A 73 25.32 20.01 -2.84
C ILE A 73 25.90 21.40 -2.62
N TYR A 74 25.30 22.40 -3.24
CA TYR A 74 25.66 23.80 -3.10
C TYR A 74 24.46 24.55 -2.57
N THR A 75 24.67 25.37 -1.54
CA THR A 75 23.60 26.17 -0.95
C THR A 75 24.01 27.62 -0.81
N ARG A 76 23.03 28.52 -0.94
CA ARG A 76 23.21 29.96 -0.75
C ARG A 76 21.96 30.52 -0.09
N CYS A 77 22.13 31.34 0.94
CA CYS A 77 21.02 31.98 1.66
C CYS A 77 21.10 33.50 1.52
N ALA A 78 19.95 34.18 1.39
CA ALA A 78 19.89 35.65 1.46
C ALA A 78 18.48 36.15 1.84
N ASP A 79 18.40 37.32 2.48
CA ASP A 79 17.11 37.95 2.81
C ASP A 79 16.45 38.71 1.67
N ALA A 80 17.26 39.20 0.74
CA ALA A 80 16.77 39.87 -0.45
C ALA A 80 16.76 38.88 -1.61
N PRO A 81 15.72 38.89 -2.46
CA PRO A 81 15.71 38.05 -3.64
C PRO A 81 16.74 38.58 -4.63
N ASP A 82 17.59 37.70 -5.13
CA ASP A 82 18.61 38.00 -6.13
C ASP A 82 18.16 37.48 -7.50
N TRP A 83 17.09 38.10 -8.03
CA TRP A 83 16.50 37.73 -9.32
C TRP A 83 17.47 37.92 -10.48
N ALA A 84 18.31 38.95 -10.43
CA ALA A 84 19.29 39.22 -11.48
C ALA A 84 20.35 38.11 -11.58
N ALA A 85 20.87 37.62 -10.44
CA ALA A 85 21.78 36.48 -10.47
C ALA A 85 21.09 35.19 -10.89
N TRP A 86 19.81 35.02 -10.54
CA TRP A 86 19.01 33.88 -10.99
C TRP A 86 18.80 33.89 -12.51
N GLU A 87 18.41 35.02 -13.11
CA GLU A 87 18.27 35.16 -14.56
C GLU A 87 19.61 34.95 -15.29
N ALA A 88 20.71 35.45 -14.72
CA ALA A 88 22.05 35.21 -15.25
C ALA A 88 22.44 33.73 -15.19
N LEU A 89 22.01 33.01 -14.14
CA LEU A 89 22.21 31.56 -14.02
C LEU A 89 21.36 30.80 -15.05
N GLN A 90 20.11 31.18 -15.25
CA GLN A 90 19.23 30.63 -16.29
C GLN A 90 19.87 30.76 -17.67
N ALA A 91 20.28 31.98 -18.05
CA ALA A 91 20.94 32.23 -19.32
C ALA A 91 22.24 31.42 -19.48
N ALA A 92 23.00 31.19 -18.39
CA ALA A 92 24.21 30.39 -18.41
C ALA A 92 23.96 28.87 -18.52
N PHE A 93 22.79 28.39 -18.07
CA PHE A 93 22.35 27.01 -18.24
C PHE A 93 21.77 26.76 -19.65
N ASP A 94 21.11 27.75 -20.24
CA ASP A 94 20.56 27.69 -21.61
C ASP A 94 21.61 27.88 -22.71
N ALA A 95 22.73 28.54 -22.40
CA ALA A 95 23.80 28.77 -23.35
C ALA A 95 24.43 27.44 -23.82
N PRO A 96 24.59 27.21 -25.14
CA PRO A 96 25.24 26.01 -25.65
C PRO A 96 26.73 26.06 -25.31
N GLY A 97 27.14 25.31 -24.27
CA GLY A 97 28.53 25.18 -23.85
C GLY A 97 28.80 23.80 -23.29
N GLU A 98 29.82 23.13 -23.84
CA GLU A 98 30.32 21.82 -23.37
C GLU A 98 31.06 21.90 -22.02
N ASP A 99 31.16 23.09 -21.43
CA ASP A 99 31.93 23.31 -20.20
C ASP A 99 31.34 22.58 -18.99
N ASP A 100 32.24 22.06 -18.15
CA ASP A 100 31.98 21.52 -16.82
C ASP A 100 31.08 22.50 -16.03
N PRO A 101 29.95 22.06 -15.45
CA PRO A 101 29.09 22.92 -14.64
C PRO A 101 29.73 23.40 -13.32
N LEU A 102 30.79 22.75 -12.85
CA LEU A 102 31.42 23.01 -11.55
C LEU A 102 31.90 24.46 -11.35
N PRO A 103 32.62 25.12 -12.29
CA PRO A 103 33.07 26.50 -12.10
C PRO A 103 31.90 27.48 -12.02
N LEU A 104 30.80 27.21 -12.75
CA LEU A 104 29.59 28.02 -12.71
C LEU A 104 28.92 27.93 -11.33
N LEU A 105 28.73 26.71 -10.82
CA LEU A 105 28.16 26.50 -9.48
C LEU A 105 29.02 27.15 -8.40
N ARG A 106 30.34 26.97 -8.44
CA ARG A 106 31.24 27.60 -7.47
C ARG A 106 31.20 29.12 -7.48
N ARG A 107 31.06 29.73 -8.66
CA ARG A 107 30.94 31.19 -8.79
C ARG A 107 29.63 31.71 -8.21
N CYS A 108 28.53 30.97 -8.41
CA CYS A 108 27.19 31.42 -8.04
C CYS A 108 26.81 31.10 -6.58
N TYR A 109 27.27 29.96 -6.06
CA TYR A 109 26.91 29.44 -4.74
C TYR A 109 28.07 29.41 -3.74
N GLY A 110 29.32 29.38 -4.20
CA GLY A 110 30.50 29.26 -3.33
C GLY A 110 31.02 27.83 -3.19
N ALA A 111 31.57 27.50 -2.02
CA ALA A 111 32.05 26.15 -1.75
C ALA A 111 30.87 25.17 -1.59
N PRO A 112 31.02 23.90 -2.04
CA PRO A 112 30.00 22.89 -1.77
C PRO A 112 29.92 22.58 -0.28
N GLU A 113 28.75 22.11 0.13
CA GLU A 113 28.54 21.51 1.44
C GLU A 113 29.40 20.25 1.61
N PRO A 114 29.64 19.82 2.86
CA PRO A 114 30.32 18.55 3.12
C PRO A 114 29.69 17.40 2.33
N PRO A 115 30.50 16.49 1.76
CA PRO A 115 30.00 15.42 0.92
C PRO A 115 29.06 14.51 1.73
N GLY A 116 27.88 14.27 1.18
CA GLY A 116 26.83 13.48 1.82
C GLY A 116 25.47 13.74 1.17
N THR A 117 24.50 12.93 1.56
CA THR A 117 23.09 13.08 1.19
C THR A 117 22.28 13.79 2.27
N ASP A 118 22.86 14.01 3.44
CA ASP A 118 22.23 14.69 4.58
C ASP A 118 23.14 15.85 5.00
N CYS A 119 22.65 17.07 4.80
CA CYS A 119 23.41 18.30 4.98
C CYS A 119 22.73 19.20 6.01
N TRP A 120 23.51 19.62 7.00
CA TRP A 120 23.14 20.72 7.89
C TRP A 120 23.37 22.06 7.17
N LEU A 121 22.33 22.89 7.12
CA LEU A 121 22.39 24.23 6.55
C LEU A 121 22.75 25.23 7.64
N SER A 122 23.85 25.95 7.47
CA SER A 122 24.30 26.95 8.48
C SER A 122 23.91 28.39 8.13
N GLY A 123 23.32 28.61 6.96
CA GLY A 123 22.93 29.93 6.48
C GLY A 123 21.57 30.38 7.01
N ALA A 124 21.43 31.68 7.26
CA ALA A 124 20.15 32.33 7.54
C ALA A 124 19.76 33.28 6.42
N GLY A 125 18.47 33.33 6.09
CA GLY A 125 17.91 34.24 5.11
C GLY A 125 16.56 33.78 4.58
N ARG A 126 15.74 34.72 4.12
CA ARG A 126 14.42 34.43 3.53
C ARG A 126 14.45 33.46 2.35
N TYR A 127 15.45 33.58 1.48
CA TYR A 127 15.58 32.79 0.26
C TYR A 127 16.73 31.80 0.38
N LEU A 128 16.47 30.55 -0.02
CA LEU A 128 17.47 29.49 -0.19
C LEU A 128 17.56 29.10 -1.65
N TRP A 129 18.78 29.14 -2.20
CA TRP A 129 19.10 28.54 -3.48
C TRP A 129 19.86 27.24 -3.22
N VAL A 130 19.43 26.16 -3.88
CA VAL A 130 20.06 24.84 -3.79
C VAL A 130 20.43 24.37 -5.19
N ALA A 131 21.64 23.86 -5.35
CA ALA A 131 22.08 23.23 -6.57
C ALA A 131 22.79 21.90 -6.29
N PHE A 132 22.65 20.98 -7.24
CA PHE A 132 23.30 19.68 -7.24
C PHE A 132 24.28 19.59 -8.40
N GLU A 133 25.40 18.96 -8.13
CA GLU A 133 26.35 18.49 -9.12
C GLU A 133 26.39 16.97 -9.04
N LEU A 134 26.04 16.32 -10.14
CA LEU A 134 26.11 14.88 -10.31
C LEU A 134 27.31 14.54 -11.18
N THR A 135 28.17 13.67 -10.69
CA THR A 135 29.35 13.20 -11.42
C THR A 135 29.34 11.68 -11.55
N ALA A 136 29.66 11.17 -12.73
CA ALA A 136 29.80 9.74 -13.00
C ALA A 136 31.06 9.48 -13.84
N THR A 137 32.00 8.74 -13.28
CA THR A 137 33.21 8.29 -14.00
C THR A 137 33.13 6.84 -14.46
N GLY A 138 32.11 6.10 -14.02
CA GLY A 138 31.86 4.69 -14.37
C GLY A 138 30.76 4.46 -15.40
N ALA A 139 30.36 3.19 -15.57
CA ALA A 139 29.30 2.79 -16.51
C ALA A 139 27.88 2.98 -15.95
N CYS A 140 27.73 3.19 -14.65
CA CYS A 140 26.45 3.45 -13.98
C CYS A 140 26.28 4.95 -13.74
N ALA A 141 25.04 5.43 -13.77
CA ALA A 141 24.72 6.83 -13.52
C ALA A 141 24.10 7.02 -12.13
N PRO A 142 24.40 8.13 -11.42
CA PRO A 142 23.70 8.49 -10.21
C PRO A 142 22.26 8.91 -10.51
N SER A 143 21.36 8.64 -9.57
CA SER A 143 19.99 9.13 -9.61
C SER A 143 19.58 9.75 -8.27
N VAL A 144 18.81 10.83 -8.33
CA VAL A 144 18.22 11.51 -7.17
C VAL A 144 16.71 11.34 -7.24
N THR A 145 16.14 10.67 -6.25
CA THR A 145 14.71 10.35 -6.20
C THR A 145 13.91 11.40 -5.44
N ALA A 146 14.48 11.96 -4.37
CA ALA A 146 13.80 12.97 -3.58
C ALA A 146 14.76 14.00 -2.98
N LEU A 147 14.24 15.20 -2.76
CA LEU A 147 14.83 16.23 -1.89
C LEU A 147 13.83 16.57 -0.80
N HIS A 148 14.29 16.57 0.44
CA HIS A 148 13.55 16.98 1.61
C HIS A 148 14.25 18.17 2.26
N LEU A 149 13.56 19.31 2.30
CA LEU A 149 14.05 20.54 2.92
C LEU A 149 13.18 20.85 4.13
N ARG A 150 13.80 20.93 5.30
CA ARG A 150 13.12 21.27 6.54
C ARG A 150 13.01 22.80 6.65
N MET A 151 11.76 23.26 6.66
CA MET A 151 11.34 24.67 6.66
C MET A 151 10.80 25.12 8.03
N GLY A 152 10.83 24.24 9.03
CA GLY A 152 10.26 24.48 10.35
C GLY A 152 10.69 23.42 11.35
N GLY A 153 10.14 23.50 12.56
CA GLY A 153 10.52 22.67 13.70
C GLY A 153 11.46 23.39 14.66
N ASP A 154 11.30 23.11 15.95
CA ASP A 154 12.13 23.73 16.98
C ASP A 154 13.54 23.17 16.92
N HIS A 155 14.53 24.04 17.18
CA HIS A 155 15.88 23.59 17.42
C HIS A 155 16.08 23.41 18.93
N MET A 156 16.84 22.40 19.34
CA MET A 156 17.09 22.13 20.76
C MET A 156 17.68 23.35 21.52
N ILE A 157 18.32 24.28 20.82
CA ILE A 157 18.83 25.54 21.38
C ILE A 157 17.74 26.47 21.91
N ASP A 158 16.53 26.43 21.33
CA ASP A 158 15.42 27.31 21.70
C ASP A 158 14.90 27.01 23.11
N TYR A 159 15.09 25.76 23.54
CA TYR A 159 14.75 25.27 24.88
C TYR A 159 15.79 25.61 25.94
N LEU A 160 16.99 26.06 25.56
CA LEU A 160 18.03 26.43 26.51
C LEU A 160 17.83 27.83 27.08
N PRO A 161 18.35 28.14 28.28
CA PRO A 161 18.42 29.50 28.79
C PRO A 161 19.15 30.44 27.81
N SER A 162 18.75 31.72 27.78
CA SER A 162 19.25 32.72 26.81
C SER A 162 20.77 32.88 26.79
N ILE A 163 21.44 32.63 27.91
CA ILE A 163 22.92 32.69 28.03
C ILE A 163 23.64 31.66 27.14
N TYR A 164 22.98 30.58 26.71
CA TYR A 164 23.56 29.53 25.87
C TYR A 164 23.15 29.62 24.39
N ARG A 165 22.21 30.51 24.03
CA ARG A 165 21.65 30.56 22.67
C ARG A 165 22.53 31.28 21.64
N GLY A 166 23.50 32.07 22.09
CA GLY A 166 24.31 32.93 21.22
C GLY A 166 25.63 32.31 20.73
N ASP A 167 25.93 31.08 21.14
CA ASP A 167 27.21 30.43 20.81
C ASP A 167 27.07 29.50 19.58
N ASP A 168 27.83 29.79 18.52
CA ASP A 168 27.84 29.03 17.26
C ASP A 168 28.21 27.56 17.49
N PHE A 169 29.19 27.32 18.35
CA PHE A 169 29.61 25.95 18.68
C PHE A 169 28.44 25.16 19.31
N THR A 170 27.75 25.76 20.28
CA THR A 170 26.59 25.15 20.94
C THR A 170 25.49 24.86 19.93
N GLN A 171 25.16 25.80 19.04
CA GLN A 171 24.17 25.57 17.99
C GLN A 171 24.55 24.35 17.14
N ARG A 172 25.75 24.36 16.55
CA ARG A 172 26.23 23.28 15.66
C ARG A 172 26.35 21.92 16.35
N TYR A 173 26.81 21.91 17.60
CA TYR A 173 26.93 20.69 18.39
C TYR A 173 25.55 20.07 18.66
N LEU A 174 24.57 20.89 19.04
CA LEU A 174 23.22 20.41 19.31
C LEU A 174 22.46 20.03 18.03
N SER A 175 22.80 20.60 16.88
CA SER A 175 22.21 20.24 15.59
C SER A 175 22.37 18.75 15.24
N ILE A 176 23.47 18.11 15.68
CA ILE A 176 23.68 16.67 15.50
C ILE A 176 22.58 15.87 16.23
N TYR A 177 22.29 16.21 17.48
CA TYR A 177 21.25 15.55 18.26
C TYR A 177 19.85 15.94 17.79
N ASN A 178 19.69 17.19 17.36
CA ASN A 178 18.45 17.71 16.81
C ASN A 178 18.04 16.91 15.56
N SER A 179 18.98 16.60 14.67
CA SER A 179 18.68 15.82 13.46
C SER A 179 18.20 14.40 13.81
N MET A 180 18.83 13.76 14.81
CA MET A 180 18.44 12.43 15.28
C MET A 180 17.06 12.43 15.94
N LEU A 181 16.76 13.45 16.74
CA LEU A 181 15.47 13.57 17.40
C LEU A 181 14.36 13.83 16.38
N GLN A 182 14.61 14.70 15.40
CA GLN A 182 13.67 14.96 14.31
C GLN A 182 13.38 13.71 13.49
N ASP A 183 14.39 12.88 13.17
CA ASP A 183 14.15 11.62 12.47
C ASP A 183 13.25 10.67 13.27
N MET A 184 13.36 10.69 14.60
CA MET A 184 12.49 9.92 15.49
C MET A 184 11.07 10.52 15.53
N GLU A 185 10.93 11.84 15.58
CA GLU A 185 9.63 12.53 15.51
C GLU A 185 8.91 12.22 14.20
N ASP A 186 9.59 12.35 13.06
CA ASP A 186 9.05 12.01 11.74
C ASP A 186 8.58 10.55 11.70
N ALA A 187 9.35 9.63 12.30
CA ALA A 187 8.98 8.22 12.36
C ALA A 187 7.72 7.98 13.22
N VAL A 188 7.59 8.70 14.34
CA VAL A 188 6.40 8.65 15.21
C VAL A 188 5.19 9.24 14.51
N GLU A 189 5.33 10.37 13.83
CA GLU A 189 4.25 11.00 13.05
C GLU A 189 3.81 10.13 11.87
N ALA A 190 4.73 9.38 11.27
CA ALA A 190 4.42 8.43 10.20
C ALA A 190 3.74 7.14 10.69
N LEU A 191 3.79 6.85 12.01
CA LEU A 191 3.35 5.58 12.58
C LEU A 191 1.85 5.28 12.36
N PRO A 192 0.90 6.22 12.54
CA PRO A 192 -0.52 5.95 12.28
C PRO A 192 -0.79 5.46 10.85
N ARG A 193 -0.08 6.01 9.86
CA ARG A 193 -0.18 5.56 8.46
C ARG A 193 0.34 4.13 8.27
N GLN A 194 1.36 3.73 9.04
CA GLN A 194 1.87 2.37 9.00
C GLN A 194 0.94 1.36 9.67
N LEU A 195 0.10 1.79 10.62
CA LEU A 195 -0.90 0.94 11.27
C LEU A 195 -2.19 0.77 10.44
N ASP A 196 -2.41 1.60 9.43
CA ASP A 196 -3.51 1.41 8.48
C ASP A 196 -3.13 0.37 7.42
N ALA A 197 -3.92 -0.71 7.31
CA ALA A 197 -3.71 -1.77 6.33
C ALA A 197 -3.70 -1.27 4.88
N ALA A 198 -4.30 -0.11 4.58
CA ALA A 198 -4.22 0.49 3.24
C ALA A 198 -2.85 1.14 2.96
N GLY A 199 -2.26 1.80 3.96
CA GLY A 199 -1.00 2.55 3.84
C GLY A 199 0.25 1.81 4.32
N ALA A 200 0.08 0.67 5.01
CA ALA A 200 1.17 -0.11 5.55
C ALA A 200 2.12 -0.66 4.47
N SER A 201 3.42 -0.63 4.76
CA SER A 201 4.42 -1.39 4.00
C SER A 201 4.17 -2.89 4.11
N ASP A 202 4.69 -3.69 3.18
CA ASP A 202 4.45 -5.15 3.21
C ASP A 202 5.03 -5.82 4.46
N ALA A 203 6.15 -5.32 4.97
CA ALA A 203 6.73 -5.77 6.23
C ALA A 203 5.80 -5.49 7.43
N MET A 204 5.25 -4.27 7.52
CA MET A 204 4.30 -3.91 8.57
C MET A 204 2.96 -4.63 8.40
N LEU A 205 2.50 -4.83 7.17
CA LEU A 205 1.29 -5.59 6.86
C LEU A 205 1.41 -7.03 7.38
N GLY A 206 2.59 -7.66 7.27
CA GLY A 206 2.86 -8.96 7.86
C GLY A 206 2.74 -8.98 9.38
N CYS A 207 3.15 -7.90 10.04
CA CYS A 207 3.00 -7.72 11.49
C CYS A 207 1.53 -7.53 11.88
N LEU A 208 0.80 -6.65 11.18
CA LEU A 208 -0.64 -6.44 11.37
C LEU A 208 -1.43 -7.74 11.17
N ALA A 209 -1.09 -8.52 10.13
CA ALA A 209 -1.70 -9.82 9.87
C ALA A 209 -1.53 -10.77 11.06
N GLN A 210 -0.35 -10.82 11.69
CA GLN A 210 -0.11 -11.64 12.88
C GLN A 210 -0.97 -11.19 14.06
N TRP A 211 -1.13 -9.88 14.27
CA TRP A 211 -1.94 -9.35 15.38
C TRP A 211 -3.41 -9.73 15.27
N VAL A 212 -3.95 -9.78 14.04
CA VAL A 212 -5.35 -10.14 13.79
C VAL A 212 -5.54 -11.59 13.32
N CYS A 213 -4.52 -12.43 13.46
CA CYS A 213 -4.54 -13.85 13.06
C CYS A 213 -4.95 -14.09 11.59
N VAL A 214 -4.55 -13.20 10.68
CA VAL A 214 -4.68 -13.36 9.23
C VAL A 214 -3.43 -14.09 8.71
N GLU A 215 -3.62 -15.08 7.85
CA GLU A 215 -2.51 -15.88 7.31
C GLU A 215 -1.68 -15.09 6.30
N GLN A 216 -0.35 -15.24 6.37
CA GLN A 216 0.54 -14.63 5.40
C GLN A 216 0.37 -15.27 4.02
N GLY A 217 0.28 -14.44 2.97
CA GLY A 217 0.07 -14.90 1.60
C GLY A 217 -1.40 -15.06 1.18
N GLU A 218 -2.37 -14.72 2.05
CA GLU A 218 -3.76 -14.55 1.63
C GLU A 218 -3.81 -13.45 0.55
N LYS A 219 -4.40 -13.75 -0.62
CA LYS A 219 -4.45 -12.83 -1.78
C LYS A 219 -5.08 -11.47 -1.45
N ASP A 220 -5.86 -11.40 -0.37
CA ASP A 220 -6.59 -10.22 0.07
C ASP A 220 -6.29 -9.85 1.54
N ALA A 221 -5.02 -10.01 1.96
CA ALA A 221 -4.60 -9.74 3.33
C ALA A 221 -5.00 -8.33 3.82
N ARG A 222 -4.92 -7.31 2.95
CA ARG A 222 -5.29 -5.93 3.30
C ARG A 222 -6.77 -5.80 3.64
N ALA A 223 -7.69 -6.37 2.83
CA ALA A 223 -9.11 -6.33 3.18
C ALA A 223 -9.42 -7.21 4.39
N ARG A 224 -8.76 -8.37 4.52
CA ARG A 224 -8.92 -9.27 5.67
C ARG A 224 -8.56 -8.60 7.00
N ILE A 225 -7.48 -7.83 7.04
CA ILE A 225 -7.08 -7.07 8.23
C ILE A 225 -8.14 -6.00 8.55
N ARG A 226 -8.66 -5.31 7.53
CA ARG A 226 -9.67 -4.26 7.72
C ARG A 226 -10.99 -4.79 8.29
N THR A 227 -11.43 -5.97 7.87
CA THR A 227 -12.67 -6.59 8.35
C THR A 227 -12.45 -7.56 9.51
N ALA A 228 -11.22 -7.67 10.03
CA ALA A 228 -10.88 -8.67 11.03
C ALA A 228 -11.70 -8.52 12.31
N LEU A 229 -11.88 -7.28 12.79
CA LEU A 229 -12.68 -7.01 14.00
C LEU A 229 -14.12 -7.49 13.83
N ASP A 230 -14.79 -7.09 12.74
CA ASP A 230 -16.15 -7.51 12.43
C ASP A 230 -16.26 -9.03 12.29
N ASP A 231 -15.22 -9.68 11.75
CA ASP A 231 -15.14 -11.13 11.63
C ASP A 231 -14.98 -11.82 12.99
N PHE A 232 -14.20 -11.25 13.90
CA PHE A 232 -14.05 -11.73 15.28
C PHE A 232 -15.33 -11.56 16.10
N GLU A 233 -16.01 -10.42 15.98
CA GLU A 233 -17.26 -10.16 16.70
C GLU A 233 -18.38 -11.12 16.30
N ALA A 234 -18.43 -11.49 15.02
CA ALA A 234 -19.41 -12.43 14.51
C ALA A 234 -18.94 -13.90 14.57
N LEU A 235 -17.70 -14.17 14.97
CA LEU A 235 -17.12 -15.51 14.94
C LEU A 235 -17.96 -16.48 15.78
N TYR A 236 -18.12 -17.72 15.30
CA TYR A 236 -18.92 -18.76 15.95
C TYR A 236 -20.42 -18.44 16.10
N THR A 237 -20.94 -17.48 15.34
CA THR A 237 -22.38 -17.26 15.17
C THR A 237 -22.85 -17.75 13.81
N VAL A 238 -24.17 -17.90 13.62
CA VAL A 238 -24.76 -18.20 12.30
C VAL A 238 -24.37 -17.14 11.26
N ALA A 239 -24.32 -15.87 11.66
CA ALA A 239 -23.88 -14.77 10.79
C ALA A 239 -22.39 -14.91 10.40
N GLY A 240 -21.53 -15.27 11.36
CA GLY A 240 -20.11 -15.51 11.12
C GLY A 240 -19.83 -16.73 10.24
N VAL A 241 -20.58 -17.81 10.43
CA VAL A 241 -20.52 -19.00 9.55
C VAL A 241 -20.96 -18.62 8.14
N ARG A 242 -22.09 -17.92 7.98
CA ARG A 242 -22.57 -17.43 6.67
C ARG A 242 -21.51 -16.57 5.98
N ARG A 243 -20.96 -15.59 6.68
CA ARG A 243 -19.91 -14.70 6.17
C ARG A 243 -18.65 -15.48 5.79
N SER A 244 -18.25 -16.46 6.60
CA SER A 244 -17.08 -17.30 6.33
C SER A 244 -17.26 -18.14 5.08
N VAL A 245 -18.44 -18.74 4.89
CA VAL A 245 -18.74 -19.51 3.68
C VAL A 245 -18.76 -18.60 2.45
N HIS A 246 -19.42 -17.44 2.53
CA HIS A 246 -19.41 -16.45 1.46
C HIS A 246 -17.98 -16.05 1.10
N ARG A 247 -17.14 -15.74 2.09
CA ARG A 247 -15.74 -15.35 1.87
C ARG A 247 -14.92 -16.44 1.19
N LEU A 248 -15.11 -17.71 1.54
CA LEU A 248 -14.30 -18.82 1.02
C LEU A 248 -14.76 -19.32 -0.36
N THR A 249 -16.05 -19.14 -0.68
CA THR A 249 -16.69 -19.72 -1.88
C THR A 249 -17.23 -18.68 -2.86
N GLY A 250 -17.42 -17.43 -2.44
CA GLY A 250 -18.11 -16.37 -3.19
C GLY A 250 -19.64 -16.58 -3.29
N ARG A 251 -20.21 -17.51 -2.52
CA ARG A 251 -21.63 -17.89 -2.59
C ARG A 251 -22.33 -17.70 -1.26
N GLU A 252 -23.59 -17.26 -1.31
CA GLU A 252 -24.44 -17.22 -0.12
C GLU A 252 -24.92 -18.61 0.28
N PRO A 253 -24.64 -19.09 1.51
CA PRO A 253 -25.14 -20.37 1.97
C PRO A 253 -26.55 -20.27 2.58
N LEU A 254 -27.28 -21.37 2.48
CA LEU A 254 -28.41 -21.65 3.36
C LEU A 254 -27.93 -22.51 4.52
N ILE A 255 -28.26 -22.13 5.75
CA ILE A 255 -27.82 -22.85 6.96
C ILE A 255 -29.05 -23.49 7.60
N ILE A 256 -28.95 -24.79 7.87
CA ILE A 256 -29.97 -25.53 8.60
C ILE A 256 -29.36 -26.01 9.93
N GLU A 257 -29.88 -25.47 11.03
CA GLU A 257 -29.55 -25.88 12.39
C GLU A 257 -30.47 -27.02 12.84
N HIS A 258 -29.96 -27.89 13.72
CA HIS A 258 -30.69 -29.07 14.18
C HIS A 258 -32.09 -28.76 14.68
N PHE A 259 -32.27 -27.70 15.49
CA PHE A 259 -33.58 -27.37 16.05
C PHE A 259 -34.63 -27.07 14.98
N MET A 260 -34.25 -26.63 13.77
CA MET A 260 -35.19 -26.37 12.68
C MET A 260 -35.74 -27.65 12.05
N VAL A 261 -35.00 -28.75 12.19
CA VAL A 261 -35.28 -30.05 11.56
C VAL A 261 -35.28 -31.19 12.57
N ASP A 262 -35.53 -30.90 13.84
CA ASP A 262 -35.56 -31.91 14.90
C ASP A 262 -36.72 -32.90 14.65
N PRO A 263 -36.43 -34.18 14.39
CA PRO A 263 -37.44 -35.20 14.10
C PRO A 263 -38.30 -35.55 15.32
N ASN A 264 -37.90 -35.17 16.52
CA ASN A 264 -38.61 -35.46 17.77
C ASN A 264 -39.55 -34.33 18.20
N ARG A 265 -39.59 -33.21 17.46
CA ARG A 265 -40.57 -32.14 17.70
C ARG A 265 -41.99 -32.63 17.48
N ALA A 266 -42.90 -32.17 18.34
CA ALA A 266 -44.32 -32.52 18.25
C ALA A 266 -44.95 -32.09 16.92
N GLU A 267 -44.48 -30.99 16.32
CA GLU A 267 -44.98 -30.48 15.04
C GLU A 267 -44.37 -31.19 13.81
N CYS A 268 -43.41 -32.10 14.00
CA CYS A 268 -42.75 -32.77 12.88
C CYS A 268 -43.71 -33.71 12.15
N ARG A 269 -44.08 -33.34 10.92
CA ARG A 269 -45.03 -34.12 10.10
C ARG A 269 -44.48 -35.48 9.65
N ASN A 270 -43.16 -35.57 9.43
CA ASN A 270 -42.53 -36.80 8.95
C ASN A 270 -41.17 -37.06 9.61
N PRO A 271 -41.16 -37.59 10.85
CA PRO A 271 -39.94 -37.88 11.60
C PRO A 271 -38.99 -38.84 10.89
N VAL A 272 -39.54 -39.84 10.17
CA VAL A 272 -38.73 -40.86 9.47
C VAL A 272 -37.91 -40.24 8.35
N LEU A 273 -38.50 -39.34 7.57
CA LEU A 273 -37.79 -38.61 6.52
C LEU A 273 -36.73 -37.67 7.10
N TYR A 274 -37.06 -36.93 8.16
CA TYR A 274 -36.13 -35.98 8.77
C TYR A 274 -34.91 -36.68 9.38
N ARG A 275 -35.10 -37.83 10.04
CA ARG A 275 -33.97 -38.67 10.50
C ARG A 275 -33.10 -39.15 9.34
N ARG A 276 -33.71 -39.53 8.22
CA ARG A 276 -32.97 -39.98 7.03
C ARG A 276 -32.13 -38.85 6.41
N LEU A 277 -32.64 -37.62 6.40
CA LEU A 277 -32.00 -36.47 5.75
C LEU A 277 -31.01 -35.73 6.65
N TYR A 278 -31.36 -35.51 7.92
CA TYR A 278 -30.63 -34.64 8.83
C TYR A 278 -30.10 -35.37 10.08
N GLY A 279 -30.49 -36.63 10.28
CA GLY A 279 -30.09 -37.41 11.46
C GLY A 279 -30.73 -36.94 12.77
N ASP A 280 -30.17 -37.43 13.87
CA ASP A 280 -30.61 -37.13 15.24
C ASP A 280 -29.53 -36.39 16.07
N ASP A 281 -28.38 -36.06 15.49
CA ASP A 281 -27.27 -35.41 16.19
C ASP A 281 -27.53 -33.91 16.43
N PRO A 282 -27.68 -33.44 17.68
CA PRO A 282 -27.96 -32.04 17.99
C PRO A 282 -26.75 -31.13 17.78
N TYR A 283 -25.55 -31.68 17.69
CA TYR A 283 -24.31 -30.92 17.50
C TYR A 283 -23.92 -30.83 16.02
N ARG A 284 -24.89 -31.02 15.12
CA ARG A 284 -24.68 -30.93 13.68
C ARG A 284 -25.53 -29.84 13.06
N PHE A 285 -24.95 -29.14 12.10
CA PHE A 285 -25.67 -28.21 11.24
C PHE A 285 -25.25 -28.42 9.79
N PHE A 286 -26.12 -28.00 8.88
CA PHE A 286 -25.97 -28.22 7.45
C PHE A 286 -25.72 -26.89 6.75
N VAL A 287 -24.73 -26.88 5.86
CA VAL A 287 -24.47 -25.78 4.93
C VAL A 287 -24.86 -26.23 3.54
N LEU A 288 -25.88 -25.59 2.99
CA LEU A 288 -26.42 -25.87 1.68
C LEU A 288 -25.84 -24.83 0.69
N LEU A 289 -25.19 -25.34 -0.35
CA LEU A 289 -24.62 -24.57 -1.44
C LEU A 289 -25.07 -25.17 -2.77
N ASN A 290 -25.08 -24.39 -3.84
CA ASN A 290 -25.32 -24.93 -5.17
C ASN A 290 -24.19 -25.89 -5.60
N GLU A 291 -24.50 -26.82 -6.51
CA GLU A 291 -23.52 -27.78 -7.03
C GLU A 291 -22.30 -27.14 -7.72
N ASP A 292 -22.45 -25.91 -8.23
CA ASP A 292 -21.40 -25.12 -8.89
C ASP A 292 -20.57 -24.27 -7.91
N ALA A 293 -20.73 -24.48 -6.60
CA ALA A 293 -20.01 -23.72 -5.58
C ALA A 293 -18.50 -24.00 -5.56
N PHE A 294 -18.06 -25.16 -6.07
CA PHE A 294 -16.66 -25.56 -6.09
C PHE A 294 -16.25 -26.00 -7.50
N ALA A 295 -15.11 -25.48 -7.98
CA ALA A 295 -14.57 -25.85 -9.29
C ALA A 295 -13.92 -27.24 -9.33
N SER A 296 -13.50 -27.77 -8.17
CA SER A 296 -12.86 -29.07 -8.05
C SER A 296 -13.09 -29.69 -6.66
N ARG A 297 -12.86 -31.00 -6.56
CA ARG A 297 -12.90 -31.72 -5.28
C ARG A 297 -11.84 -31.20 -4.29
N ASP A 298 -10.63 -30.90 -4.76
CA ASP A 298 -9.56 -30.35 -3.92
C ASP A 298 -9.98 -29.01 -3.29
N ARG A 299 -10.71 -28.17 -4.05
CA ARG A 299 -11.21 -26.88 -3.53
C ARG A 299 -12.28 -27.08 -2.45
N MET A 300 -13.13 -28.09 -2.61
CA MET A 300 -14.13 -28.47 -1.61
C MET A 300 -13.48 -29.02 -0.34
N GLU A 301 -12.50 -29.91 -0.46
CA GLU A 301 -11.76 -30.45 0.70
C GLU A 301 -11.00 -29.35 1.45
N TRP A 302 -10.34 -28.45 0.72
CA TRP A 302 -9.70 -27.25 1.30
C TRP A 302 -10.71 -26.39 2.08
N PHE A 303 -11.90 -26.17 1.53
CA PHE A 303 -12.97 -25.43 2.20
C PHE A 303 -13.40 -26.10 3.51
N LEU A 304 -13.63 -27.42 3.49
CA LEU A 304 -14.05 -28.17 4.68
C LEU A 304 -12.99 -28.10 5.79
N VAL A 305 -11.71 -28.28 5.45
CA VAL A 305 -10.59 -28.14 6.39
C VAL A 305 -10.56 -26.72 6.97
N ARG A 306 -10.75 -25.70 6.13
CA ARG A 306 -10.74 -24.31 6.60
C ARG A 306 -11.90 -23.99 7.54
N MET A 307 -13.09 -24.52 7.24
CA MET A 307 -14.28 -24.31 8.06
C MET A 307 -14.15 -24.92 9.46
N GLN A 308 -13.34 -25.96 9.68
CA GLN A 308 -13.16 -26.54 11.02
C GLN A 308 -12.70 -25.52 12.08
N GLY A 309 -11.92 -24.51 11.69
CA GLY A 309 -11.49 -23.43 12.60
C GLY A 309 -12.49 -22.27 12.73
N LEU A 310 -13.55 -22.26 11.91
CA LEU A 310 -14.50 -21.14 11.76
C LEU A 310 -15.91 -21.48 12.27
N ILE A 311 -16.15 -22.74 12.65
CA ILE A 311 -17.41 -23.19 13.21
C ILE A 311 -17.35 -23.19 14.74
N PRO A 312 -18.51 -23.09 15.43
CA PRO A 312 -18.54 -23.13 16.89
C PRO A 312 -17.94 -24.41 17.44
N ALA A 313 -17.24 -24.32 18.58
CA ALA A 313 -16.61 -25.46 19.22
C ALA A 313 -17.65 -26.55 19.55
N GLY A 314 -17.30 -27.81 19.29
CA GLY A 314 -18.18 -28.96 19.53
C GLY A 314 -19.26 -29.17 18.47
N MET A 315 -19.38 -28.31 17.46
CA MET A 315 -20.30 -28.50 16.34
C MET A 315 -19.63 -29.21 15.16
N SER A 316 -20.42 -29.93 14.38
CA SER A 316 -20.03 -30.54 13.10
C SER A 316 -20.77 -29.89 11.94
N LEU A 317 -20.04 -29.57 10.88
CA LEU A 317 -20.58 -29.03 9.64
C LEU A 317 -20.77 -30.16 8.63
N GLU A 318 -21.97 -30.28 8.09
CA GLU A 318 -22.27 -31.15 6.95
C GLU A 318 -22.60 -30.32 5.71
N LEU A 319 -21.80 -30.50 4.65
CA LEU A 319 -21.98 -29.77 3.39
C LEU A 319 -22.95 -30.54 2.49
N VAL A 320 -24.01 -29.86 2.04
CA VAL A 320 -25.00 -30.40 1.10
C VAL A 320 -24.97 -29.59 -0.19
N LEU A 321 -24.56 -30.23 -1.29
CA LEU A 321 -24.56 -29.63 -2.62
C LEU A 321 -25.92 -29.83 -3.29
N LEU A 322 -26.61 -28.72 -3.53
CA LEU A 322 -27.93 -28.68 -4.14
C LEU A 322 -27.81 -28.72 -5.66
N LYS A 323 -28.26 -29.84 -6.23
CA LYS A 323 -28.48 -29.96 -7.67
C LYS A 323 -29.71 -29.19 -8.08
N GLN A 324 -29.64 -28.49 -9.21
CA GLN A 324 -30.73 -27.66 -9.73
C GLN A 324 -31.71 -28.50 -10.58
N CYS A 325 -32.27 -29.57 -10.00
CA CYS A 325 -33.23 -30.44 -10.67
C CYS A 325 -34.28 -31.02 -9.68
N VAL A 326 -35.41 -31.47 -10.22
CA VAL A 326 -36.41 -32.26 -9.47
C VAL A 326 -36.31 -33.71 -9.94
N GLN A 327 -35.78 -34.58 -9.08
CA GLN A 327 -35.70 -36.02 -9.33
C GLN A 327 -36.70 -36.76 -8.44
N LEU A 328 -37.48 -37.66 -9.04
CA LEU A 328 -38.42 -38.51 -8.31
C LEU A 328 -37.67 -39.41 -7.31
N ASP A 329 -38.23 -39.56 -6.12
CA ASP A 329 -37.65 -40.29 -4.97
C ASP A 329 -36.40 -39.63 -4.33
N TRP A 330 -36.02 -38.42 -4.78
CA TRP A 330 -35.01 -37.58 -4.14
C TRP A 330 -35.67 -36.43 -3.37
N HIS A 331 -34.92 -35.81 -2.45
CA HIS A 331 -35.39 -34.62 -1.74
C HIS A 331 -34.97 -33.35 -2.48
N THR A 332 -35.90 -32.41 -2.62
CA THR A 332 -35.66 -31.09 -3.24
C THR A 332 -36.30 -30.03 -2.37
N TYR A 333 -35.64 -28.87 -2.25
CA TYR A 333 -36.11 -27.74 -1.47
C TYR A 333 -36.90 -26.79 -2.38
N LEU A 334 -38.20 -26.70 -2.13
CA LEU A 334 -39.10 -25.86 -2.91
C LEU A 334 -38.66 -24.40 -2.89
N GLY A 335 -38.56 -23.78 -4.06
CA GLY A 335 -38.12 -22.38 -4.21
C GLY A 335 -36.61 -22.16 -4.10
N ILE A 336 -35.82 -23.21 -3.82
CA ILE A 336 -34.36 -23.12 -3.70
C ILE A 336 -33.68 -23.85 -4.87
N ASN A 337 -33.91 -25.17 -4.99
CA ASN A 337 -33.32 -25.98 -6.06
C ASN A 337 -34.35 -26.78 -6.87
N SER A 338 -35.64 -26.57 -6.61
CA SER A 338 -36.72 -27.10 -7.45
C SER A 338 -36.79 -26.40 -8.80
N ARG A 339 -36.04 -26.91 -9.77
CA ARG A 339 -36.20 -26.55 -11.19
C ARG A 339 -36.76 -27.75 -11.96
N VAL A 340 -37.86 -27.51 -12.66
CA VAL A 340 -38.34 -28.43 -13.70
C VAL A 340 -37.40 -28.23 -14.88
N GLY A 341 -36.80 -29.32 -15.37
CA GLY A 341 -35.65 -29.31 -16.28
C GLY A 341 -35.74 -28.27 -17.40
N SER A 342 -34.62 -27.60 -17.65
CA SER A 342 -34.44 -26.79 -18.86
C SER A 342 -34.15 -27.69 -20.05
N TYR A 343 -34.67 -27.34 -21.24
CA TYR A 343 -34.40 -28.05 -22.48
C TYR A 343 -32.90 -28.07 -22.78
N VAL A 344 -32.27 -29.24 -22.63
CA VAL A 344 -30.90 -29.49 -23.10
C VAL A 344 -31.01 -30.32 -24.39
N PRO A 345 -30.69 -29.75 -25.57
CA PRO A 345 -30.74 -30.51 -26.81
C PRO A 345 -29.71 -31.65 -26.73
N ALA A 346 -30.17 -32.88 -26.90
CA ALA A 346 -29.30 -34.04 -26.97
C ALA A 346 -28.45 -33.96 -28.25
N VAL A 347 -27.14 -33.75 -28.11
CA VAL A 347 -26.18 -33.94 -29.20
C VAL A 347 -25.61 -35.35 -29.03
N ILE A 348 -25.88 -36.23 -29.98
CA ILE A 348 -25.30 -37.57 -30.02
C ILE A 348 -23.89 -37.43 -30.60
N ASP A 349 -22.88 -37.55 -29.75
CA ASP A 349 -21.47 -37.69 -30.13
C ASP A 349 -20.84 -38.79 -29.27
N GLU A 350 -19.81 -39.48 -29.76
CA GLU A 350 -19.23 -40.69 -29.16
C GLU A 350 -18.62 -40.45 -27.75
N ASN A 351 -18.48 -39.19 -27.34
CA ASN A 351 -17.93 -38.77 -26.05
C ASN A 351 -18.94 -38.12 -25.08
N VAL A 352 -20.24 -38.04 -25.42
CA VAL A 352 -21.24 -37.35 -24.58
C VAL A 352 -22.26 -38.32 -24.00
N THR A 353 -22.26 -38.47 -22.67
CA THR A 353 -23.28 -39.22 -21.94
C THR A 353 -24.57 -38.39 -21.85
N ILE A 354 -25.71 -39.00 -22.16
CA ILE A 354 -27.03 -38.37 -22.01
C ILE A 354 -27.23 -37.96 -20.54
N HIS A 355 -27.45 -36.67 -20.30
CA HIS A 355 -27.78 -36.17 -18.97
C HIS A 355 -29.15 -36.72 -18.54
N TYR A 356 -29.29 -37.11 -17.26
CA TYR A 356 -30.52 -37.71 -16.72
C TYR A 356 -31.77 -36.82 -16.86
N ASP A 357 -31.59 -35.52 -17.06
CA ASP A 357 -32.67 -34.52 -17.20
C ASP A 357 -33.03 -34.24 -18.68
N THR A 358 -32.50 -35.04 -19.61
CA THR A 358 -32.79 -34.88 -21.04
C THR A 358 -34.20 -35.35 -21.36
N THR A 359 -35.13 -34.42 -21.56
CA THR A 359 -36.45 -34.74 -22.12
C THR A 359 -36.31 -35.04 -23.62
N ILE A 360 -36.44 -36.30 -24.01
CA ILE A 360 -36.48 -36.71 -25.43
C ILE A 360 -37.88 -36.40 -25.97
N GLY A 361 -38.07 -35.20 -26.49
CA GLY A 361 -39.28 -34.80 -27.19
C GLY A 361 -39.15 -35.09 -28.68
N GLY A 362 -39.98 -35.99 -29.21
CA GLY A 362 -40.12 -36.16 -30.65
C GLY A 362 -40.74 -34.90 -31.26
N ALA A 363 -40.08 -34.33 -32.27
CA ALA A 363 -40.69 -33.27 -33.08
C ALA A 363 -41.92 -33.87 -33.78
N THR A 364 -43.12 -33.46 -33.36
CA THR A 364 -44.31 -33.66 -34.18
C THR A 364 -44.22 -32.70 -35.37
N THR A 365 -43.73 -33.26 -36.48
CA THR A 365 -43.84 -32.85 -37.90
C THR A 365 -43.85 -31.38 -38.25
#